data_AF-A0AAV4GZJ5-F1
#
_entry.id   AF-A0AAV4GZJ5-F1
#
_cell.length_a   1.000
_cell.length_b   1.000
_cell.length_c   1.000
_cell.angle_alpha   90.00
_cell.angle_beta   90.00
_cell.angle_gamma   90.00
#
_symmetry.space_group_name_H-M   'P 1'
#
loop_
_entity.id
_entity.type
_entity.pdbx_description
1 polymer ?
#
loop_
_entity_poly.entity_id
_entity_poly.type
_entity_poly.pdbx_seq_one_letter_code
_entity_poly.pdbx_strand_id
1 'polypeptide(L)'
;MLITPEGYHAFLYIAKYPSHFTEEDAKVFETLKEILNPDVAQKHCILIITGGDEFRCNEKEKGKPFERWVLNQTGKFAELVRECGNRIVLFDNKTEDKTIQQAQLDELLAEVNKLQKANGVYTDENFERAKALRELQKYEAKGAVIEEITLDKFRLLLDKVHSSDHKEEGDKKTEVVKMKREGEILKDLEEIYEDLKKRQRYRVSTKVACGIGMSVAIIAMYCIRRT
;
A
#
# COMPACT_ATOMS: atom_id res chain seq x y z
N MET A 1 -5.08 18.93 -9.67
CA MET A 1 -4.14 19.94 -9.17
C MET A 1 -3.95 19.63 -7.69
N LEU A 2 -2.74 19.24 -7.27
CA LEU A 2 -2.46 19.03 -5.85
C LEU A 2 -2.68 20.34 -5.09
N ILE A 3 -3.10 20.23 -3.83
CA ILE A 3 -3.26 21.37 -2.91
C ILE A 3 -1.89 22.01 -2.60
N THR A 4 -0.78 21.30 -2.87
CA THR A 4 0.60 21.71 -2.57
C THR A 4 1.50 21.58 -3.81
N PRO A 5 1.71 22.66 -4.60
CA PRO A 5 2.53 22.61 -5.82
C PRO A 5 4.01 22.28 -5.58
N GLU A 6 4.49 22.41 -4.35
CA GLU A 6 5.87 22.05 -3.95
C GLU A 6 5.98 20.64 -3.37
N GLY A 7 4.87 19.89 -3.27
CA GLY A 7 4.83 18.54 -2.70
C GLY A 7 4.65 18.49 -1.18
N TYR A 8 4.72 17.29 -0.61
CA TYR A 8 4.59 17.01 0.82
C TYR A 8 5.92 16.64 1.45
N HIS A 9 6.28 17.33 2.54
CA HIS A 9 7.56 17.10 3.22
C HIS A 9 7.54 15.84 4.07
N ALA A 10 6.39 15.54 4.68
CA ALA A 10 6.15 14.33 5.45
C ALA A 10 4.65 13.99 5.51
N PHE A 11 4.37 12.72 5.74
CA PHE A 11 3.07 12.20 6.11
C PHE A 11 3.09 11.90 7.62
N LEU A 12 2.18 12.49 8.37
CA LEU A 12 2.12 12.31 9.82
C LEU A 12 1.01 11.32 10.13
N TYR A 13 1.37 10.19 10.73
CA TYR A 13 0.40 9.26 11.30
C TYR A 13 0.18 9.62 12.76
N ILE A 14 -1.03 10.01 13.13
CA ILE A 14 -1.34 10.46 14.49
C ILE A 14 -2.12 9.38 15.22
N ALA A 15 -1.61 8.95 16.38
CA ALA A 15 -2.27 8.07 17.33
C ALA A 15 -2.30 8.69 18.73
N LYS A 16 -3.19 8.23 19.61
CA LYS A 16 -3.32 8.72 20.99
C LYS A 16 -2.77 7.71 21.99
N TYR A 17 -1.98 8.16 22.97
CA TYR A 17 -1.56 7.39 24.13
C TYR A 17 -2.70 7.21 25.17
N PRO A 18 -2.80 6.04 25.84
CA PRO A 18 -2.15 4.78 25.48
C PRO A 18 -2.80 4.21 24.22
N SER A 19 -2.01 4.04 23.16
CA SER A 19 -2.55 3.54 21.89
C SER A 19 -2.54 2.04 21.91
N HIS A 20 -3.71 1.44 21.75
CA HIS A 20 -3.81 0.05 21.31
C HIS A 20 -3.79 0.06 19.80
N PHE A 21 -2.61 -0.05 19.20
CA PHE A 21 -2.50 -0.15 17.75
C PHE A 21 -3.25 -1.40 17.28
N THR A 22 -4.38 -1.21 16.60
CA THR A 22 -5.28 -2.29 16.22
C THR A 22 -4.90 -2.88 14.86
N GLU A 23 -5.57 -3.97 14.48
CA GLU A 23 -5.49 -4.46 13.10
C GLU A 23 -6.08 -3.47 12.09
N GLU A 24 -7.03 -2.63 12.53
CA GLU A 24 -7.61 -1.59 11.67
C GLU A 24 -6.59 -0.49 11.39
N ASP A 25 -5.84 -0.08 12.42
CA ASP A 25 -4.72 0.85 12.29
C ASP A 25 -3.65 0.31 11.32
N ALA A 26 -3.35 -0.99 11.42
CA ALA A 26 -2.45 -1.66 10.48
C ALA A 26 -2.99 -1.62 9.04
N LYS A 27 -4.28 -1.91 8.84
CA LYS A 27 -4.93 -1.86 7.51
C LYS A 27 -4.93 -0.47 6.90
N VAL A 28 -5.11 0.58 7.71
CA VAL A 28 -5.00 1.97 7.25
C VAL A 28 -3.59 2.24 6.72
N PHE A 29 -2.57 1.73 7.40
CA PHE A 29 -1.18 1.89 6.97
C PHE A 29 -0.84 1.08 5.71
N GLU A 30 -1.35 -0.15 5.59
CA GLU A 30 -1.23 -0.92 4.34
C GLU A 30 -1.91 -0.21 3.16
N THR A 31 -3.12 0.31 3.37
CA THR A 31 -3.87 1.08 2.36
C THR A 31 -3.09 2.32 1.93
N LEU A 32 -2.40 3.00 2.85
CA LEU A 32 -1.53 4.13 2.52
C LEU A 32 -0.39 3.72 1.59
N LYS A 33 0.27 2.58 1.86
CA LYS A 33 1.35 2.03 1.04
C LYS A 33 0.84 1.64 -0.35
N GLU A 34 -0.35 1.08 -0.44
CA GLU A 34 -0.99 0.75 -1.72
C GLU A 34 -1.32 2.00 -2.55
N ILE A 35 -1.87 3.05 -1.93
CA ILE A 35 -2.31 4.27 -2.63
C ILE A 35 -1.13 5.12 -3.08
N LEU A 36 -0.14 5.28 -2.20
CA LEU A 36 1.06 6.07 -2.45
C LEU A 36 2.11 5.12 -3.01
N ASN A 37 3.11 4.75 -2.24
CA ASN A 37 4.13 3.79 -2.66
C ASN A 37 4.43 2.83 -1.51
N PRO A 38 4.88 1.59 -1.77
CA PRO A 38 5.29 0.67 -0.71
C PRO A 38 6.35 1.24 0.24
N ASP A 39 7.21 2.13 -0.26
CA ASP A 39 8.30 2.76 0.49
C ASP A 39 7.91 4.08 1.17
N VAL A 40 6.66 4.55 1.03
CA VAL A 40 6.23 5.85 1.57
C VAL A 40 6.39 5.92 3.09
N ALA A 41 6.09 4.82 3.77
CA ALA A 41 6.29 4.63 5.20
C ALA A 41 7.74 4.93 5.61
N GLN A 42 8.67 4.30 4.90
CA GLN A 42 10.08 4.37 5.21
C GLN A 42 10.70 5.71 4.82
N LYS A 43 10.21 6.35 3.75
CA LYS A 43 10.84 7.55 3.18
C LYS A 43 10.20 8.85 3.61
N HIS A 44 8.92 8.85 3.95
CA HIS A 44 8.16 10.08 4.14
C HIS A 44 7.23 10.07 5.35
N CYS A 45 7.08 8.98 6.09
CA CYS A 45 6.20 8.95 7.27
C CYS A 45 6.93 9.23 8.60
N ILE A 46 6.23 9.93 9.50
CA ILE A 46 6.58 10.14 10.91
C ILE A 46 5.36 9.75 11.75
N LEU A 47 5.61 9.01 12.83
CA LEU A 47 4.57 8.64 13.80
C LEU A 47 4.49 9.71 14.90
N ILE A 48 3.28 10.19 15.18
CA ILE A 48 3.01 11.14 16.27
C ILE A 48 2.11 10.44 17.28
N ILE A 49 2.60 10.34 18.51
CA ILE A 49 1.80 9.89 19.65
C ILE A 49 1.35 11.13 20.41
N THR A 50 0.05 11.32 20.54
CA THR A 50 -0.56 12.40 21.32
C THR A 50 -0.92 11.90 22.73
N GLY A 51 -1.24 12.80 23.66
CA GLY A 51 -1.51 12.41 25.06
C GLY A 51 -0.23 12.29 25.89
N GLY A 52 0.75 13.15 25.61
CA GLY A 52 1.99 13.23 26.38
C GLY A 52 1.77 13.54 27.87
N ASP A 53 0.70 14.24 28.21
CA ASP A 53 0.25 14.44 29.60
C ASP A 53 -0.18 13.11 30.24
N GLU A 54 -1.00 12.32 29.54
CA GLU A 54 -1.46 11.00 29.98
C GLU A 54 -0.27 10.02 30.14
N PHE A 55 0.73 10.11 29.25
CA PHE A 55 1.99 9.36 29.37
C PHE A 55 2.77 9.73 30.64
N ARG A 56 2.99 11.03 30.88
CA ARG A 56 3.78 11.52 32.02
C ARG A 56 3.10 11.26 33.38
N CYS A 57 1.77 11.27 33.41
CA CYS A 57 0.97 11.00 34.60
C CYS A 57 0.77 9.51 34.89
N ASN A 58 1.04 8.61 33.93
CA ASN A 58 0.91 7.18 34.13
C ASN A 58 1.91 6.66 35.16
N GLU A 59 1.45 5.98 36.22
CA GLU A 59 2.31 5.48 37.30
C GLU A 59 3.45 4.58 36.83
N LYS A 60 3.23 3.77 35.79
CA LYS A 60 4.25 2.87 35.23
C LYS A 60 5.27 3.62 34.40
N GLU A 61 4.89 4.70 33.72
CA GLU A 61 5.76 5.44 32.81
C GLU A 61 6.31 6.76 33.41
N LYS A 62 5.85 7.14 34.59
CA LYS A 62 6.25 8.37 35.28
C LYS A 62 7.77 8.45 35.42
N GLY A 63 8.33 9.55 34.92
CA GLY A 63 9.77 9.83 34.97
C GLY A 63 10.61 9.01 33.99
N LYS A 64 10.00 8.17 33.14
CA LYS A 64 10.72 7.42 32.10
C LYS A 64 10.76 8.21 30.79
N PRO A 65 11.84 8.08 30.01
CA PRO A 65 11.90 8.62 28.65
C PRO A 65 10.88 7.90 27.76
N PHE A 66 10.28 8.64 26.83
CA PHE A 66 9.25 8.12 25.92
C PHE A 66 9.79 6.97 25.04
N GLU A 67 11.05 7.07 24.63
CA GLU A 67 11.77 6.07 23.85
C GLU A 67 11.78 4.71 24.54
N ARG A 68 11.82 4.68 25.88
CA ARG A 68 11.74 3.43 26.64
C ARG A 68 10.36 2.77 26.50
N TRP A 69 9.29 3.55 26.49
CA TRP A 69 7.95 3.02 26.24
C TRP A 69 7.83 2.46 24.83
N VAL A 70 8.39 3.16 23.83
CA VAL A 70 8.41 2.69 22.43
C VAL A 70 9.16 1.35 22.30
N LEU A 71 10.33 1.22 22.92
CA LEU A 71 11.13 -0.01 22.90
C LEU A 71 10.42 -1.21 23.57
N ASN A 72 9.51 -0.94 24.51
CA ASN A 72 8.73 -1.99 25.17
C ASN A 72 7.49 -2.41 24.37
N GLN A 73 7.14 -1.71 23.28
CA GLN A 73 6.01 -2.09 22.45
C GLN A 73 6.34 -3.32 21.60
N THR A 74 5.31 -4.11 21.31
CA THR A 74 5.42 -5.36 20.55
C THR A 74 4.36 -5.44 19.45
N GLY A 75 4.47 -6.44 18.58
CA GLY A 75 3.48 -6.71 17.53
C GLY A 75 3.39 -5.60 16.49
N LYS A 76 2.18 -5.32 16.02
CA LYS A 76 1.91 -4.42 14.88
C LYS A 76 2.38 -2.98 15.10
N PHE A 77 2.33 -2.48 16.34
CA PHE A 77 2.88 -1.16 16.63
C PHE A 77 4.40 -1.11 16.46
N ALA A 78 5.11 -2.11 16.98
CA ALA A 78 6.57 -2.18 16.86
C ALA A 78 7.01 -2.37 15.40
N GLU A 79 6.22 -3.08 14.60
CA GLU A 79 6.39 -3.16 13.14
C GLU A 79 6.23 -1.79 12.49
N LEU A 80 5.15 -1.06 12.80
CA LEU A 80 4.91 0.28 12.27
C LEU A 80 6.06 1.26 12.60
N VAL A 81 6.52 1.27 13.85
CA VAL A 81 7.64 2.13 14.28
C VAL A 81 8.88 1.84 13.44
N ARG A 82 9.16 0.56 13.18
CA ARG A 82 10.31 0.11 12.38
C ARG A 82 10.16 0.48 10.90
N GLU A 83 8.97 0.32 10.33
CA GLU A 83 8.65 0.73 8.97
C GLU A 83 8.82 2.25 8.78
N CYS A 84 8.42 3.03 9.79
CA CYS A 84 8.68 4.47 9.85
C CYS A 84 10.13 4.82 10.26
N GLY A 85 11.09 3.88 10.16
CA GLY A 85 12.51 4.15 10.43
C GLY A 85 12.80 4.65 11.84
N ASN A 86 12.00 4.23 12.83
CA ASN A 86 12.04 4.68 14.22
C ASN A 86 11.77 6.19 14.41
N ARG A 87 11.11 6.84 13.45
CA ARG A 87 10.69 8.24 13.55
C ARG A 87 9.37 8.33 14.27
N ILE A 88 9.43 8.57 15.57
CA ILE A 88 8.26 8.70 16.44
C ILE A 88 8.49 9.85 17.42
N VAL A 89 7.47 10.68 17.61
CA VAL A 89 7.52 11.84 18.53
C VAL A 89 6.29 11.86 19.45
N LEU A 90 6.45 12.39 20.67
CA LEU A 90 5.39 12.50 21.67
C LEU A 90 4.90 13.95 21.82
N PHE A 91 3.61 14.15 21.60
CA PHE A 91 2.92 15.43 21.69
C PHE A 91 2.01 15.51 22.91
N ASP A 92 2.12 16.62 23.63
CA ASP A 92 1.24 17.01 24.72
C ASP A 92 0.42 18.20 24.24
N ASN A 93 -0.75 17.91 23.69
CA ASN A 93 -1.63 18.94 23.13
C ASN A 93 -2.33 19.78 24.22
N LYS A 94 -2.20 19.41 25.50
CA LYS A 94 -2.84 20.10 26.64
C LYS A 94 -1.88 21.02 27.38
N THR A 95 -0.59 20.95 27.10
CA THR A 95 0.39 21.86 27.72
C THR A 95 0.13 23.31 27.29
N GLU A 96 0.07 24.22 28.26
CA GLU A 96 0.03 25.66 28.01
C GLU A 96 1.43 26.28 28.00
N ASP A 97 2.44 25.52 28.39
CA ASP A 97 3.83 25.97 28.46
C ASP A 97 4.40 26.12 27.05
N LYS A 98 4.67 27.37 26.67
CA LYS A 98 5.22 27.75 25.37
C LYS A 98 6.58 27.13 25.08
N THR A 99 7.40 26.90 26.12
CA THR A 99 8.71 26.26 25.95
C THR A 99 8.56 24.78 25.61
N ILE A 100 7.59 24.09 26.22
CA ILE A 100 7.28 22.69 25.91
C ILE A 100 6.68 22.59 24.50
N GLN A 101 5.72 23.47 24.17
CA GLN A 101 5.13 23.51 22.82
C GLN A 101 6.19 23.71 21.73
N GLN A 102 7.12 24.65 21.95
CA GLN A 102 8.19 24.91 20.99
C GLN A 102 9.15 23.73 20.89
N ALA A 103 9.55 23.12 22.01
CA ALA A 103 10.45 21.97 22.00
C ALA A 103 9.86 20.77 21.22
N GLN A 104 8.56 20.51 21.38
CA GLN A 104 7.86 19.44 20.64
C GLN A 104 7.79 19.72 19.14
N LEU A 105 7.55 20.99 18.77
CA LEU A 105 7.56 21.41 17.38
C LEU A 105 8.96 21.29 16.77
N ASP A 106 10.00 21.70 17.49
CA ASP A 106 11.39 21.63 17.04
C ASP A 106 11.84 20.17 16.83
N GLU A 107 11.43 19.25 17.71
CA GLU A 107 11.65 17.82 17.56
C GLU A 107 11.00 17.27 16.28
N LEU A 108 9.73 17.58 16.04
CA LEU A 108 9.03 17.17 14.82
C LEU A 108 9.68 17.75 13.56
N LEU A 109 10.03 19.04 13.59
CA LEU A 109 10.69 19.71 12.46
C LEU A 109 12.07 19.12 12.19
N ALA A 110 12.81 18.69 13.22
CA ALA A 110 14.08 18.01 13.03
C ALA A 110 13.90 16.70 12.24
N GLU A 111 12.88 15.90 12.56
CA GLU A 111 12.56 14.67 11.82
C GLU A 111 12.11 14.94 10.38
N VAL A 112 11.26 15.95 10.17
CA VAL A 112 10.85 16.36 8.81
C VAL A 112 12.05 16.81 7.97
N ASN A 113 12.96 17.60 8.54
CA ASN A 113 14.17 18.05 7.87
C ASN A 113 15.11 16.87 7.53
N LYS A 114 15.21 15.86 8.40
CA LYS A 114 15.97 14.63 8.12
C LYS A 114 15.38 13.89 6.91
N LEU A 115 14.05 13.73 6.87
CA LEU A 115 13.36 13.09 5.75
C LEU A 115 13.58 13.83 4.43
N GLN A 116 13.40 15.16 4.45
CA GLN A 116 13.59 15.97 3.25
C GLN A 116 15.03 15.88 2.71
N LYS A 117 16.03 15.91 3.59
CA LYS A 117 17.44 15.79 3.19
C LYS A 117 17.77 14.40 2.62
N ALA A 118 17.16 13.35 3.15
CA ALA A 118 17.44 11.97 2.74
C ALA A 118 16.67 11.55 1.49
N ASN A 119 15.40 11.93 1.38
CA ASN A 119 14.45 11.37 0.40
C ASN A 119 13.80 12.42 -0.50
N GLY A 120 14.08 13.72 -0.27
CA GLY A 120 13.39 14.80 -0.94
C GLY A 120 11.94 14.97 -0.48
N VAL A 121 11.17 15.72 -1.26
CA VAL A 121 9.76 16.00 -1.03
C VAL A 121 8.92 15.02 -1.85
N TYR A 122 7.75 14.62 -1.35
CA TYR A 122 6.82 13.78 -2.11
C TYR A 122 6.02 14.64 -3.11
N THR A 123 6.27 14.46 -4.40
CA THR A 123 5.76 15.31 -5.49
C THR A 123 4.75 14.59 -6.39
N ASP A 124 4.23 15.31 -7.40
CA ASP A 124 3.39 14.73 -8.47
C ASP A 124 4.07 13.54 -9.16
N GLU A 125 5.39 13.55 -9.36
CA GLU A 125 6.10 12.42 -9.94
C GLU A 125 6.00 11.17 -9.07
N ASN A 126 6.01 11.34 -7.75
CA ASN A 126 5.78 10.23 -6.81
C ASN A 126 4.33 9.72 -6.92
N PHE A 127 3.33 10.60 -7.08
CA PHE A 127 1.94 10.19 -7.29
C PHE A 127 1.70 9.50 -8.64
N GLU A 128 2.37 9.93 -9.71
CA GLU A 128 2.26 9.25 -11.01
C GLU A 128 2.98 7.89 -10.97
N ARG A 129 4.13 7.79 -10.30
CA ARG A 129 4.80 6.50 -10.06
C ARG A 129 3.94 5.54 -9.24
N ALA A 130 3.36 6.02 -8.14
CA ALA A 130 2.38 5.32 -7.30
C ALA A 130 1.25 4.72 -8.14
N LYS A 131 0.69 5.56 -9.02
CA LYS A 131 -0.41 5.18 -9.89
C LYS A 131 0.03 4.16 -10.93
N ALA A 132 1.17 4.35 -11.59
CA ALA A 132 1.71 3.41 -12.56
C ALA A 132 1.97 2.03 -11.93
N LEU A 133 2.53 1.99 -10.71
CA LEU A 133 2.76 0.75 -9.98
C LEU A 133 1.44 0.02 -9.66
N ARG A 134 0.44 0.75 -9.18
CA ARG A 134 -0.90 0.18 -8.94
C ARG A 134 -1.54 -0.37 -10.22
N GLU A 135 -1.41 0.33 -11.34
CA GLU A 135 -1.92 -0.16 -12.61
C GLU A 135 -1.18 -1.42 -13.06
N LEU A 136 0.15 -1.48 -12.91
CA LEU A 136 0.94 -2.68 -13.20
C LEU A 136 0.48 -3.88 -12.36
N GLN A 137 0.31 -3.70 -11.05
CA GLN A 137 -0.18 -4.75 -10.15
C GLN A 137 -1.57 -5.26 -10.56
N LYS A 138 -2.46 -4.37 -11.03
CA LYS A 138 -3.75 -4.78 -11.59
C LYS A 138 -3.59 -5.62 -12.86
N TYR A 139 -2.63 -5.31 -13.72
CA TYR A 139 -2.36 -6.11 -14.91
C TYR A 139 -1.78 -7.47 -14.57
N GLU A 140 -0.83 -7.56 -13.63
CA GLU A 140 -0.26 -8.82 -13.15
C GLU A 140 -1.33 -9.71 -12.52
N ALA A 141 -2.17 -9.16 -11.63
CA ALA A 141 -3.27 -9.89 -11.02
C ALA A 141 -4.27 -10.41 -12.08
N LYS A 142 -4.56 -9.62 -13.12
CA LYS A 142 -5.39 -10.06 -14.25
C LYS A 142 -4.71 -11.15 -15.08
N GLY A 143 -3.40 -11.03 -15.30
CA GLY A 143 -2.60 -12.02 -16.02
C GLY A 143 -2.61 -13.38 -15.32
N ALA A 144 -2.41 -13.41 -14.00
CA ALA A 144 -2.47 -14.63 -13.19
C ALA A 144 -3.83 -15.33 -13.30
N VAL A 145 -4.93 -14.56 -13.25
CA VAL A 145 -6.29 -15.11 -13.43
C VAL A 145 -6.48 -15.70 -14.84
N ILE A 146 -5.96 -15.03 -15.88
CA ILE A 146 -6.03 -15.55 -17.25
C ILE A 146 -5.22 -16.84 -17.39
N GLU A 147 -4.03 -16.90 -16.79
CA GLU A 147 -3.17 -18.08 -16.81
C GLU A 147 -3.85 -19.27 -16.12
N GLU A 148 -4.45 -19.06 -14.95
CA GLU A 148 -5.22 -20.06 -14.23
C GLU A 148 -6.38 -20.62 -15.08
N ILE A 149 -7.20 -19.72 -15.66
CA ILE A 149 -8.30 -20.11 -16.56
C ILE A 149 -7.78 -20.88 -17.79
N THR A 150 -6.63 -20.48 -18.32
CA THR A 150 -6.02 -21.10 -19.50
C THR A 150 -5.55 -22.52 -19.18
N LEU A 151 -4.89 -22.70 -18.03
CA LEU A 151 -4.45 -24.01 -17.54
C LEU A 151 -5.63 -24.95 -17.25
N ASP A 152 -6.71 -24.44 -16.65
CA ASP A 152 -7.93 -25.22 -16.41
C ASP A 152 -8.58 -25.69 -17.71
N LYS A 153 -8.70 -24.78 -18.70
CA LYS A 153 -9.21 -25.15 -20.03
C LYS A 153 -8.31 -26.17 -20.72
N PHE A 154 -6.99 -26.02 -20.63
CA PHE A 154 -6.03 -26.94 -21.22
C PHE A 154 -6.14 -28.35 -20.60
N ARG A 155 -6.29 -28.42 -19.27
CA ARG A 155 -6.55 -29.68 -18.56
C ARG A 155 -7.85 -30.35 -19.01
N LEU A 156 -8.95 -29.58 -19.11
CA LEU A 156 -10.23 -30.10 -19.61
C LEU A 156 -10.13 -30.63 -21.04
N LEU A 157 -9.31 -30.00 -21.89
CA LEU A 157 -9.04 -30.49 -23.24
C LEU A 157 -8.25 -31.81 -23.21
N LEU A 158 -7.21 -31.92 -22.37
CA LEU A 158 -6.46 -33.16 -22.20
C LEU A 158 -7.35 -34.31 -21.72
N ASP A 159 -8.21 -34.09 -20.73
CA ASP A 159 -9.13 -35.13 -20.23
C ASP A 159 -10.11 -35.59 -21.32
N LYS A 160 -10.59 -34.69 -22.19
CA LYS A 160 -11.43 -35.04 -23.35
C LYS A 160 -10.68 -35.86 -24.40
N VAL A 161 -9.38 -35.62 -24.59
CA VAL A 161 -8.55 -36.41 -25.51
C VAL A 161 -8.33 -37.81 -24.93
N HIS A 162 -7.96 -37.93 -23.65
CA HIS A 162 -7.71 -39.22 -23.00
C HIS A 162 -9.00 -40.07 -22.85
N SER A 163 -10.16 -39.44 -22.68
CA SER A 163 -11.45 -40.15 -22.65
C SER A 163 -11.99 -40.51 -24.04
N SER A 164 -11.40 -39.99 -25.12
CA SER A 164 -11.75 -40.34 -26.51
C SER A 164 -10.92 -41.50 -27.07
N ASP A 165 -9.91 -42.01 -26.34
CA ASP A 165 -9.03 -43.12 -26.77
C ASP A 165 -9.64 -44.52 -26.56
N HIS A 166 -10.95 -44.63 -26.32
CA HIS A 166 -11.69 -45.89 -26.43
C HIS A 166 -12.53 -45.94 -27.72
N LYS A 167 -11.85 -46.00 -28.88
CA LYS A 167 -12.18 -46.86 -30.05
C LYS A 167 -11.22 -46.63 -31.24
N GLU A 168 -10.38 -47.64 -31.43
CA GLU A 168 -9.83 -48.20 -32.69
C GLU A 168 -9.01 -47.32 -33.68
N GLU A 169 -7.71 -47.66 -33.73
CA GLU A 169 -6.96 -48.14 -34.91
C GLU A 169 -7.18 -47.47 -36.28
N GLY A 170 -6.17 -46.67 -36.69
CA GLY A 170 -5.64 -46.61 -38.05
C GLY A 170 -6.47 -45.94 -39.16
N ASP A 171 -6.36 -44.62 -39.35
CA ASP A 171 -6.46 -44.02 -40.69
C ASP A 171 -5.79 -42.63 -40.76
N LYS A 172 -5.08 -42.33 -41.85
CA LYS A 172 -4.37 -41.05 -42.08
C LYS A 172 -5.30 -39.82 -42.07
N LYS A 173 -6.61 -40.03 -42.17
CA LYS A 173 -7.64 -38.99 -42.02
C LYS A 173 -7.74 -38.46 -40.58
N THR A 174 -7.44 -39.27 -39.57
CA THR A 174 -7.59 -38.91 -38.16
C THR A 174 -6.52 -37.89 -37.73
N GLU A 175 -5.29 -38.01 -38.22
CA GLU A 175 -4.21 -37.02 -38.01
C GLU A 175 -4.51 -35.67 -38.65
N VAL A 176 -5.03 -35.66 -39.89
CA VAL A 176 -5.39 -34.42 -40.59
C VAL A 176 -6.55 -33.69 -39.91
N VAL A 177 -7.50 -34.43 -39.33
CA VAL A 177 -8.60 -33.85 -38.52
C VAL A 177 -8.08 -33.35 -37.17
N LYS A 178 -7.11 -34.04 -36.55
CA LYS A 178 -6.48 -33.62 -35.29
C LYS A 178 -5.68 -32.33 -35.47
N MET A 179 -4.84 -32.24 -36.52
CA MET A 179 -4.10 -31.02 -36.87
C MET A 179 -5.00 -29.84 -37.27
N LYS A 180 -6.11 -30.09 -37.98
CA LYS A 180 -7.08 -29.02 -38.30
C LYS A 180 -7.75 -28.46 -37.05
N ARG A 181 -8.15 -29.33 -36.12
CA ARG A 181 -8.75 -28.91 -34.83
C ARG A 181 -7.75 -28.14 -33.96
N GLU A 182 -6.48 -28.56 -33.92
CA GLU A 182 -5.43 -27.82 -33.19
C GLU A 182 -5.18 -26.43 -33.79
N GLY A 183 -5.17 -26.29 -35.12
CA GLY A 183 -5.02 -25.00 -35.79
C GLY A 183 -6.22 -24.05 -35.62
N GLU A 184 -7.44 -24.58 -35.48
CA GLU A 184 -8.64 -23.79 -35.17
C GLU A 184 -8.61 -23.26 -33.73
N ILE A 185 -8.22 -24.10 -32.76
CA ILE A 185 -8.09 -23.70 -31.34
C ILE A 185 -7.04 -22.59 -31.16
N LEU A 186 -5.92 -22.65 -31.90
CA LEU A 186 -4.87 -21.63 -31.87
C LEU A 186 -5.35 -20.27 -32.38
N LYS A 187 -6.22 -20.26 -33.41
CA LYS A 187 -6.80 -19.01 -33.94
C LYS A 187 -7.79 -18.37 -32.98
N ASP A 188 -8.64 -19.18 -32.34
CA ASP A 188 -9.59 -18.68 -31.35
C ASP A 188 -8.87 -18.09 -30.11
N LEU A 189 -7.72 -18.67 -29.72
CA LEU A 189 -6.87 -18.16 -28.65
C LEU A 189 -6.23 -16.80 -29.00
N GLU A 190 -5.72 -16.64 -30.22
CA GLU A 190 -5.17 -15.35 -30.68
C GLU A 190 -6.26 -14.26 -30.77
N GLU A 191 -7.46 -14.61 -31.22
CA GLU A 191 -8.58 -13.67 -31.32
C GLU A 191 -9.01 -13.18 -29.93
N ILE A 192 -9.16 -14.08 -28.96
CA ILE A 192 -9.49 -13.72 -27.56
C ILE A 192 -8.43 -12.79 -26.96
N TYR A 193 -7.15 -13.07 -27.21
CA TYR A 193 -6.05 -12.26 -26.68
C TYR A 193 -6.07 -10.82 -27.23
N GLU A 194 -6.27 -10.65 -28.54
CA GLU A 194 -6.33 -9.32 -29.16
C GLU A 194 -7.63 -8.56 -28.81
N ASP A 195 -8.74 -9.27 -28.57
CA ASP A 195 -10.00 -8.66 -28.13
C ASP A 195 -9.92 -8.13 -26.68
N LEU A 196 -9.21 -8.85 -25.81
CA LEU A 196 -8.91 -8.40 -24.44
C LEU A 196 -8.02 -7.15 -24.43
N LYS A 197 -7.04 -7.07 -25.34
CA LYS A 197 -6.12 -5.93 -25.49
C LYS A 197 -6.84 -4.67 -25.97
N LYS A 198 -7.82 -4.79 -26.88
CA LYS A 198 -8.65 -3.66 -27.38
C LYS A 198 -9.60 -3.08 -26.32
N ARG A 199 -10.10 -3.91 -25.39
CA ARG A 199 -11.04 -3.49 -24.33
C ARG A 199 -10.40 -2.68 -23.20
N GLN A 200 -9.07 -2.61 -23.11
CA GLN A 200 -8.34 -1.91 -22.04
C GLN A 200 -8.18 -0.39 -22.24
N ARG A 201 -8.77 0.22 -23.29
CA ARG A 201 -8.51 1.63 -23.68
C ARG A 201 -9.47 2.70 -23.09
N TYR A 202 -10.15 2.46 -21.96
CA TYR A 202 -11.08 3.46 -21.38
C TYR A 202 -10.89 3.76 -19.88
N ARG A 203 -10.53 5.04 -19.62
CA ARG A 203 -10.73 5.96 -18.45
C ARG A 203 -10.87 5.37 -17.04
N VAL A 204 -9.90 5.70 -16.17
CA VAL A 204 -10.05 5.71 -14.70
C VAL A 204 -10.22 7.15 -14.22
N SER A 205 -11.35 7.45 -13.57
CA SER A 205 -11.58 8.67 -12.81
C SER A 205 -11.32 8.37 -11.34
N THR A 206 -10.31 9.00 -10.73
CA THR A 206 -10.01 8.86 -9.31
C THR A 206 -10.81 9.89 -8.49
N LYS A 207 -11.73 9.40 -7.67
CA LYS A 207 -12.20 10.08 -6.46
C LYS A 207 -11.69 9.27 -5.27
N VAL A 208 -10.83 9.87 -4.45
CA VAL A 208 -10.54 9.38 -3.10
C VAL A 208 -11.49 10.13 -2.17
N ALA A 209 -12.44 9.41 -1.59
CA ALA A 209 -13.28 9.91 -0.52
C ALA A 209 -13.08 9.01 0.71
N CYS A 210 -12.73 9.66 1.82
CA CYS A 210 -12.58 9.08 3.14
C CYS A 210 -13.93 8.59 3.67
N GLY A 211 -13.90 7.50 4.44
CA GLY A 211 -14.94 7.11 5.38
C GLY A 211 -15.24 5.63 5.34
N ILE A 212 -14.92 4.91 6.41
CA ILE A 212 -15.85 4.12 7.25
C ILE A 212 -15.09 3.72 8.54
N GLY A 213 -15.64 4.12 9.70
CA GLY A 213 -15.73 3.29 10.92
C GLY A 213 -14.49 2.97 11.75
N MET A 214 -14.35 3.69 12.88
CA MET A 214 -13.81 3.24 14.17
C MET A 214 -12.34 2.80 14.27
N SER A 215 -11.43 3.77 14.20
CA SER A 215 -10.31 4.01 15.15
C SER A 215 -9.56 5.20 14.56
N VAL A 216 -9.55 6.34 15.26
CA VAL A 216 -9.25 7.65 14.65
C VAL A 216 -7.73 7.82 14.48
N ALA A 217 -7.15 7.04 13.59
CA ALA A 217 -5.83 7.32 13.03
C ALA A 217 -6.00 8.39 11.95
N ILE A 218 -5.60 9.62 12.26
CA ILE A 218 -5.61 10.72 11.29
C ILE A 218 -4.26 10.72 10.60
N ILE A 219 -4.26 10.38 9.30
CA ILE A 219 -3.11 10.64 8.44
C ILE A 219 -3.23 12.09 7.98
N ALA A 220 -2.38 12.94 8.54
CA ALA A 220 -2.30 14.32 8.14
C ALA A 220 -1.13 14.49 7.16
N MET A 221 -1.43 15.00 5.97
CA MET A 221 -0.42 15.32 4.96
C MET A 221 0.06 16.75 5.22
N TYR A 222 1.33 16.93 5.59
CA TYR A 222 1.85 18.25 5.92
C TYR A 222 2.86 18.72 4.87
N CYS A 223 2.64 19.94 4.38
CA CYS A 223 3.63 20.73 3.67
C CYS A 223 4.07 21.87 4.60
N ILE A 224 5.27 21.78 5.14
CA ILE A 224 5.83 22.82 6.02
C ILE A 224 6.50 23.86 5.11
N ARG A 225 5.85 25.02 4.93
CA ARG A 225 6.51 26.18 4.31
C ARG A 225 7.48 26.78 5.32
N ARG A 226 8.76 26.86 4.96
CA ARG A 226 9.64 27.87 5.56
C ARG A 226 9.23 29.23 5.01
N THR A 227 8.74 30.11 5.88
CA THR A 227 8.70 31.56 5.63
C THR A 227 10.10 32.14 5.68
#